data_AF-T0ZU90-F1
#
_entry.id   AF-T0ZU90-F1
#
_cell.length_a   1.000
_cell.length_b   1.000
_cell.length_c   1.000
_cell.angle_alpha   90.00
_cell.angle_beta   90.00
_cell.angle_gamma   90.00
#
_symmetry.space_group_name_H-M   'P 1'
#
loop_
_entity.id
_entity.type
_entity.pdbx_description
1 polymer ?
#
loop_
_entity_poly.entity_id
_entity_poly.type
_entity_poly.pdbx_seq_one_letter_code
_entity_poly.pdbx_strand_id
1 'polypeptide(L)'
;MNYLGHADNGAILAAYLGSMLLGGALLAVGTCLSAATRNQVVAFMLSLVVGLAYLLSGAPQVQDALAPLLPAGVVQVLFEFSMLAHFQHIARGVLDLGDVLFFVVTIAVWLGAGALLLKHVEAD
;
A
#
# COMPACT_ATOMS: atom_id res chain seq x y z
N MET A 1 -12.27 29.75 -1.57
CA MET A 1 -11.13 28.85 -1.81
C MET A 1 -11.06 28.55 -3.31
N ASN A 2 -10.55 29.51 -4.08
CA ASN A 2 -10.08 29.37 -5.47
C ASN A 2 -9.42 30.70 -5.89
N TYR A 3 -8.48 31.18 -5.07
CA TYR A 3 -7.95 32.55 -5.17
C TYR A 3 -6.74 32.69 -6.11
N LEU A 4 -6.24 31.58 -6.68
CA LEU A 4 -5.02 31.52 -7.50
C LEU A 4 -5.21 30.82 -8.87
N GLY A 5 -6.44 30.46 -9.24
CA GLY A 5 -6.78 29.76 -10.50
C GLY A 5 -7.94 28.77 -10.33
N HIS A 6 -8.27 28.01 -11.38
CA HIS A 6 -9.16 26.85 -11.29
C HIS A 6 -8.40 25.69 -10.63
N ALA A 7 -8.26 25.69 -9.31
CA ALA A 7 -7.81 24.50 -8.62
C ALA A 7 -8.87 23.41 -8.80
N ASP A 8 -8.45 22.26 -9.30
CA ASP A 8 -9.31 21.09 -9.40
C ASP A 8 -9.52 20.53 -7.98
N ASN A 9 -10.57 21.03 -7.32
CA ASN A 9 -10.93 20.61 -5.97
C ASN A 9 -11.21 19.09 -5.90
N GLY A 10 -11.56 18.46 -7.03
CA GLY A 10 -11.72 17.01 -7.14
C GLY A 10 -10.39 16.29 -6.98
N ALA A 11 -9.35 16.73 -7.68
CA ALA A 11 -8.00 16.18 -7.54
C ALA A 11 -7.44 16.37 -6.12
N ILE A 12 -7.71 17.51 -5.47
CA ILE A 12 -7.31 17.77 -4.08
C ILE A 12 -7.97 16.75 -3.14
N LEU A 13 -9.29 16.59 -3.23
CA LEU A 13 -10.03 15.67 -2.37
C LEU A 13 -9.63 14.21 -2.62
N ALA A 14 -9.41 13.84 -3.88
CA ALA A 14 -8.89 12.53 -4.27
C ALA A 14 -7.51 12.26 -3.66
N ALA A 15 -6.58 13.22 -3.71
CA ALA A 15 -5.25 13.07 -3.11
C ALA A 15 -5.31 12.90 -1.57
N TYR A 16 -6.22 13.60 -0.88
CA TYR A 16 -6.44 13.39 0.55
C TYR A 16 -6.99 11.99 0.85
N LEU A 17 -8.00 11.53 0.10
CA LEU A 17 -8.53 10.17 0.25
C LEU A 17 -7.48 9.10 -0.07
N GLY A 18 -6.71 9.29 -1.14
CA GLY A 18 -5.63 8.40 -1.53
C GLY A 18 -4.54 8.29 -0.44
N SER A 19 -4.17 9.40 0.19
CA SER A 19 -3.15 9.38 1.25
C SER A 19 -3.68 8.72 2.53
N MET A 20 -4.97 8.91 2.86
CA MET A 20 -5.62 8.21 3.96
C MET A 20 -5.68 6.69 3.72
N LEU A 21 -6.04 6.26 2.51
CA LEU A 21 -6.05 4.84 2.13
C LEU A 21 -4.65 4.22 2.16
N LEU A 22 -3.65 4.91 1.61
CA LEU A 22 -2.26 4.48 1.62
C LEU A 22 -1.73 4.32 3.05
N GLY A 23 -1.97 5.32 3.91
CA GLY A 23 -1.61 5.26 5.33
C GLY A 23 -2.31 4.12 6.05
N GLY A 24 -3.61 3.93 5.80
CA GLY A 24 -4.39 2.83 6.37
C GLY A 24 -3.84 1.45 5.99
N ALA A 25 -3.44 1.27 4.73
CA ALA A 25 -2.87 0.00 4.27
C ALA A 25 -1.50 -0.30 4.90
N LEU A 26 -0.62 0.69 5.03
CA LEU A 26 0.66 0.53 5.73
C LEU A 26 0.47 0.23 7.23
N LEU A 27 -0.52 0.85 7.88
CA LEU A 27 -0.87 0.54 9.27
C LEU A 27 -1.41 -0.89 9.43
N ALA A 28 -2.25 -1.36 8.50
CA ALA A 28 -2.76 -2.72 8.50
C ALA A 28 -1.63 -3.76 8.36
N VAL A 29 -0.69 -3.53 7.45
CA VAL A 29 0.50 -4.38 7.27
C VAL A 29 1.35 -4.40 8.55
N GLY A 30 1.65 -3.22 9.11
CA GLY A 30 2.51 -3.12 10.29
C GLY A 30 1.89 -3.73 11.55
N THR A 31 0.57 -3.58 11.73
CA THR A 31 -0.16 -4.19 12.86
C THR A 31 -0.15 -5.72 12.77
N CYS A 32 -0.33 -6.30 11.57
CA CYS A 32 -0.24 -7.74 11.38
C CYS A 32 1.18 -8.28 11.67
N LEU A 33 2.22 -7.61 11.16
CA LEU A 33 3.62 -8.02 11.38
C LEU A 33 4.03 -7.87 12.86
N SER A 34 3.51 -6.86 13.53
CA SER A 34 3.66 -6.70 14.98
C SER A 34 2.99 -7.81 15.76
N ALA A 35 1.81 -8.27 15.35
CA ALA A 35 1.14 -9.41 15.99
C ALA A 35 1.91 -10.73 15.77
N ALA A 36 2.58 -10.89 14.62
CA ALA A 36 3.37 -12.08 14.30
C ALA A 36 4.69 -12.20 15.07
N THR A 37 5.16 -11.11 15.71
CA THR A 37 6.54 -11.04 16.24
C THR A 37 6.54 -10.63 17.71
N ARG A 38 7.19 -11.43 18.59
CA ARG A 38 7.35 -11.06 20.01
C ARG A 38 8.36 -9.92 20.24
N ASN A 39 9.30 -9.70 19.32
CA ASN A 39 10.32 -8.67 19.43
C ASN A 39 9.91 -7.40 18.66
N GLN A 40 9.68 -6.31 19.40
CA GLN A 40 9.23 -5.02 18.87
C GLN A 40 10.20 -4.42 17.83
N VAL A 41 11.51 -4.61 17.99
CA VAL A 41 12.50 -4.09 17.03
C VAL A 41 12.41 -4.83 15.70
N VAL A 42 12.24 -6.15 15.76
CA VAL A 42 12.09 -6.99 14.56
C VAL A 42 10.76 -6.68 13.87
N ALA A 43 9.67 -6.52 14.62
CA ALA A 43 8.37 -6.11 14.09
C ALA A 43 8.45 -4.79 13.31
N PHE A 44 9.12 -3.79 13.87
CA PHE A 44 9.32 -2.49 13.21
C PHE A 44 10.12 -2.63 11.91
N MET A 45 11.25 -3.34 11.94
CA MET A 45 12.09 -3.53 10.76
C MET A 45 11.37 -4.27 9.64
N LEU A 46 10.63 -5.33 9.97
CA LEU A 46 9.82 -6.08 9.01
C LEU A 46 8.72 -5.20 8.41
N SER A 47 8.03 -4.41 9.25
CA SER A 47 6.98 -3.50 8.79
C SER A 47 7.53 -2.44 7.83
N LEU A 48 8.72 -1.89 8.13
CA LEU A 48 9.40 -0.94 7.26
C LEU A 48 9.79 -1.57 5.92
N VAL A 49 10.44 -2.74 5.95
CA VAL A 49 10.89 -3.43 4.73
C VAL A 49 9.72 -3.82 3.85
N VAL A 50 8.68 -4.42 4.41
CA VAL A 50 7.48 -4.84 3.65
C VAL A 50 6.72 -3.62 3.14
N GLY A 51 6.55 -2.58 3.97
CA GLY A 51 5.89 -1.34 3.55
C GLY A 51 6.63 -0.63 2.43
N LEU A 52 7.96 -0.52 2.53
CA LEU A 52 8.79 0.05 1.47
C LEU A 52 8.79 -0.80 0.20
N ALA A 53 8.80 -2.13 0.32
CA ALA A 53 8.68 -3.01 -0.84
C ALA A 53 7.35 -2.79 -1.58
N TYR A 54 6.23 -2.72 -0.87
CA TYR A 54 4.92 -2.41 -1.45
C TYR A 54 4.88 -1.04 -2.13
N LEU A 55 5.53 -0.04 -1.54
CA LEU A 55 5.55 1.31 -2.07
C LEU A 55 6.47 1.44 -3.29
N LEU A 56 7.65 0.83 -3.24
CA LEU A 56 8.67 1.00 -4.28
C LEU A 56 8.54 0.01 -5.44
N SER A 57 7.76 -1.06 -5.30
CA SER A 57 7.55 -2.07 -6.35
C SER A 57 7.11 -1.50 -7.70
N GLY A 58 6.32 -0.43 -7.72
CA GLY A 58 5.88 0.24 -8.96
C GLY A 58 6.70 1.48 -9.32
N ALA A 59 7.75 1.80 -8.57
CA ALA A 59 8.65 2.88 -8.96
C ALA A 59 9.40 2.48 -10.25
N PRO A 60 9.46 3.35 -11.27
CA PRO A 60 10.08 3.01 -12.54
C PRO A 60 11.55 2.60 -12.39
N GLN A 61 12.27 3.19 -11.43
CA GLN A 61 13.66 2.85 -11.14
C GLN A 61 13.82 1.42 -10.62
N VAL A 62 12.84 0.92 -9.86
CA VAL A 62 12.84 -0.44 -9.34
C VAL A 62 12.47 -1.41 -10.46
N GLN A 63 11.48 -1.07 -11.28
CA GLN A 63 11.12 -1.88 -12.44
C GLN A 63 12.28 -2.01 -13.44
N ASP A 64 12.98 -0.92 -13.75
CA ASP A 64 14.14 -0.93 -14.65
C ASP A 64 15.28 -1.81 -14.11
N ALA A 65 15.46 -1.83 -12.78
CA ALA A 65 16.43 -2.69 -12.12
C ALA A 65 16.01 -4.18 -12.11
N LEU A 66 14.71 -4.49 -12.04
CA LEU A 66 14.19 -5.86 -12.02
C LEU A 66 13.92 -6.44 -13.43
N ALA A 67 13.70 -5.59 -14.44
CA ALA A 67 13.45 -5.96 -15.82
C ALA A 67 14.50 -6.91 -16.44
N PRO A 68 15.82 -6.77 -16.20
CA PRO A 68 16.79 -7.72 -16.71
C PRO A 68 16.85 -9.04 -15.92
N LEU A 69 16.30 -9.09 -14.70
CA LEU A 69 16.33 -10.28 -13.83
C LEU A 69 15.07 -11.13 -13.91
N LEU A 70 13.93 -10.54 -14.32
CA LEU A 70 12.62 -11.18 -14.24
C LEU A 70 11.90 -11.19 -15.59
N PRO A 71 11.13 -12.26 -15.89
CA PRO A 71 10.24 -12.28 -17.04
C PRO A 71 9.24 -11.12 -17.00
N ALA A 72 8.92 -10.55 -18.17
CA ALA A 72 8.04 -9.39 -18.28
C ALA A 72 6.69 -9.56 -17.56
N GLY A 73 6.13 -10.77 -17.55
CA GLY A 73 4.87 -11.05 -16.85
C GLY A 73 4.97 -10.89 -15.33
N VAL A 74 6.11 -11.18 -14.72
CA VAL A 74 6.31 -11.01 -13.25
C VAL A 74 6.48 -9.54 -12.90
N VAL A 75 7.18 -8.78 -13.76
CA VAL A 75 7.36 -7.33 -13.59
C VAL A 75 6.01 -6.60 -13.68
N GLN A 76 5.12 -7.03 -14.60
CA GLN A 76 3.77 -6.48 -14.71
C GLN A 76 2.92 -6.74 -13.46
N VAL A 77 2.95 -7.96 -12.91
CA VAL A 77 2.23 -8.27 -11.67
C VAL A 77 2.77 -7.45 -10.48
N LEU A 78 4.09 -7.24 -10.40
CA LEU A 78 4.69 -6.38 -9.37
C LEU A 78 4.25 -4.92 -9.51
N PHE A 79 4.07 -4.44 -10.74
CA PHE A 79 3.51 -3.11 -10.99
C PHE A 79 2.05 -3.00 -10.53
N GLU A 80 1.22 -3.99 -10.86
CA GLU A 80 -0.17 -4.07 -10.39
C GLU A 80 -0.28 -4.25 -8.86
N PHE A 81 0.79 -4.69 -8.19
CA PHE A 81 0.82 -4.80 -6.73
C PHE A 81 1.28 -3.52 -6.03
N SER A 82 1.73 -2.52 -6.80
CA SER A 82 2.33 -1.32 -6.24
C SER A 82 1.29 -0.34 -5.71
N MET A 83 1.39 -0.06 -4.40
CA MET A 83 0.60 1.00 -3.76
C MET A 83 0.89 2.38 -4.34
N LEU A 84 2.15 2.65 -4.72
CA LEU A 84 2.53 3.95 -5.29
C LEU A 84 1.88 4.21 -6.65
N ALA A 85 1.79 3.20 -7.53
CA ALA A 85 1.09 3.32 -8.81
C ALA A 85 -0.39 3.69 -8.58
N HIS A 86 -1.11 2.91 -7.78
CA HIS A 86 -2.51 3.17 -7.42
C HIS A 86 -2.70 4.55 -6.79
N PHE A 87 -1.79 4.99 -5.92
CA PHE A 87 -1.82 6.33 -5.34
C PHE A 87 -1.64 7.44 -6.41
N GLN A 88 -0.72 7.27 -7.36
CA GLN A 88 -0.51 8.22 -8.45
C GLN A 88 -1.68 8.27 -9.44
N HIS A 89 -2.43 7.18 -9.59
CA HIS A 89 -3.69 7.16 -10.34
C HIS A 89 -4.76 8.01 -9.62
N ILE A 90 -4.97 7.78 -8.32
CA ILE A 90 -5.91 8.56 -7.50
C ILE A 90 -5.54 10.04 -7.43
N ALA A 91 -4.25 10.36 -7.23
CA ALA A 91 -3.77 11.74 -7.06
C ALA A 91 -3.95 12.62 -8.30
N ARG A 92 -4.14 12.03 -9.48
CA ARG A 92 -4.47 12.75 -10.72
C ARG A 92 -5.95 13.15 -10.83
N GLY A 93 -6.76 12.86 -9.80
CA GLY A 93 -8.18 13.22 -9.75
C GLY A 93 -9.12 12.21 -10.41
N VAL A 94 -8.58 11.07 -10.89
CA VAL A 94 -9.37 9.96 -11.40
C VAL A 94 -9.52 8.94 -10.27
N LEU A 95 -10.61 9.06 -9.51
CA LEU A 95 -10.98 8.04 -8.52
C LEU A 95 -11.60 6.85 -9.27
N ASP A 96 -10.76 5.89 -9.65
CA ASP A 96 -11.26 4.60 -10.13
C ASP A 96 -11.67 3.72 -8.94
N LEU A 97 -12.77 2.97 -9.11
CA LEU A 97 -13.22 2.01 -8.11
C LEU A 97 -12.19 0.90 -7.91
N GLY A 98 -11.43 0.56 -8.97
CA GLY A 98 -10.35 -0.43 -8.91
C GLY A 98 -9.27 -0.06 -7.90
N ASP A 99 -8.82 1.20 -7.91
CA ASP A 99 -7.76 1.66 -7.02
C ASP A 99 -8.21 1.69 -5.56
N VAL A 100 -9.43 2.18 -5.31
CA VAL A 100 -10.00 2.20 -3.96
C VAL A 100 -10.20 0.77 -3.45
N LEU A 101 -10.71 -0.13 -4.29
CA LEU A 101 -10.93 -1.52 -3.92
C LEU A 101 -9.61 -2.23 -3.60
N PHE A 102 -8.54 -1.97 -4.35
CA PHE A 102 -7.21 -2.51 -4.07
C PHE A 102 -6.76 -2.15 -2.64
N PHE A 103 -6.87 -0.88 -2.24
CA PHE A 103 -6.49 -0.46 -0.88
C PHE A 103 -7.40 -1.07 0.19
N VAL A 104 -8.72 -1.08 -0.01
CA VAL A 104 -9.69 -1.64 0.94
C VAL A 104 -9.46 -3.14 1.15
N VAL A 105 -9.28 -3.89 0.07
CA VAL A 105 -8.99 -5.33 0.13
C VAL A 105 -7.66 -5.57 0.83
N THR A 106 -6.62 -4.80 0.50
CA THR A 106 -5.31 -4.92 1.16
C THR A 106 -5.42 -4.69 2.68
N ILE A 107 -6.11 -3.63 3.10
CA ILE A 107 -6.37 -3.36 4.52
C ILE A 107 -7.11 -4.52 5.18
N ALA A 108 -8.20 -4.99 4.57
CA ALA A 108 -9.04 -6.05 5.14
C ALA A 108 -8.27 -7.39 5.26
N VAL A 109 -7.47 -7.75 4.26
CA VAL A 109 -6.67 -8.99 4.26
C VAL A 109 -5.62 -8.95 5.36
N TRP A 110 -4.87 -7.85 5.49
CA TRP A 110 -3.81 -7.75 6.51
C TRP A 110 -4.37 -7.68 7.93
N LEU A 111 -5.46 -6.94 8.15
CA LEU A 111 -6.13 -6.92 9.47
C LEU A 111 -6.75 -8.29 9.80
N GLY A 112 -7.37 -8.94 8.82
CA GLY A 112 -7.93 -10.29 8.99
C GLY A 112 -6.86 -11.32 9.33
N ALA A 113 -5.72 -11.30 8.61
CA ALA A 113 -4.57 -12.14 8.88
C ALA A 113 -4.00 -11.88 10.29
N GLY A 114 -3.82 -10.61 10.68
CA GLY A 114 -3.36 -10.24 12.02
C GLY A 114 -4.32 -10.71 13.13
N ALA A 115 -5.62 -10.57 12.92
CA ALA A 115 -6.63 -11.04 13.88
C ALA A 115 -6.64 -12.57 14.01
N LEU A 116 -6.44 -13.31 12.91
CA LEU A 116 -6.31 -14.77 12.95
C LEU A 116 -5.05 -15.20 13.70
N LEU A 117 -3.92 -14.53 13.46
CA LEU A 117 -2.67 -14.81 14.16
C LEU A 117 -2.81 -14.59 15.67
N LEU A 118 -3.42 -13.48 16.08
CA LEU A 118 -3.68 -13.19 17.50
C LEU A 118 -4.52 -14.29 18.16
N LYS A 119 -5.58 -14.75 17.48
CA LYS A 119 -6.43 -15.83 17.98
C LYS A 119 -5.69 -17.15 18.18
N HIS A 120 -4.73 -17.48 17.32
CA HIS A 120 -3.93 -18.70 17.47
C HIS A 120 -2.95 -18.56 18.64
N VAL A 121 -2.33 -17.38 18.81
CA VAL A 121 -1.40 -17.12 19.92
C VAL A 121 -2.10 -17.19 21.29
N GLU A 122 -3.39 -16.84 21.38
CA GLU A 122 -4.15 -16.88 22.63
C GLU A 122 -4.75 -18.28 22.94
N ALA A 123 -4.76 -19.18 21.95
CA ALA A 123 -5.21 -20.56 22.12
C ALA A 123 -4.10 -21.51 22.62
N ASP A 124 -2.84 -21.08 22.55
CA ASP A 124 -1.64 -21.77 23.05
C ASP A 124 -1.24 -21.28 24.45
#